data_AF-A0A951LXJ0-F1
#
_entry.id   AF-A0A951LXJ0-F1
#
_cell.length_a   1.000
_cell.length_b   1.000
_cell.length_c   1.000
_cell.angle_alpha   90.00
_cell.angle_beta   90.00
_cell.angle_gamma   90.00
#
_symmetry.space_group_name_H-M   'P 1'
#
loop_
_entity.id
_entity.type
_entity.pdbx_description
1 polymer ?
#
loop_
_entity_poly.entity_id
_entity_poly.type
_entity_poly.pdbx_seq_one_letter_code
_entity_poly.pdbx_strand_id
1 'polypeptide(L)'
;MAGFKLTKGTDTFEFDALGTVNDSTGKKTGTWGTNNKNQIVLKKDAGGETPFDVKWKFNANNHLVINDGNADVFNFDTVLGNVPRYETRDAVLKVRPHTNNVFGFDLRGEWDLSETHDLSITINGEKSVIDGFIKDERSRFMFHFFNKKDLSRESILGFVGEWALNQTAVDAGTPRLDFKYKREDGTLDTFELPKAVVVRGFNQLMYEYNKKGLKRIQFQGEISFSERGEISYLIDRQTTGAGESQVKETTLTIKAKFNPKNPATGDGGELDFIVSKKDGSTPGAGATSLTLKGKYAGVLGSTHLQVGFQFEQVRGANSITRKIGFDGKLSWDGGTTITFDFAKDTAAKSTSITISLADIKLGAARGDARLNITAANGKVTGVEALFGFSF
;
A
#
# COMPACT_ATOMS: atom_id res chain seq x y z
N MET A 1 -43.97 2.77 -10.72
CA MET A 1 -42.61 2.71 -10.13
C MET A 1 -41.61 2.94 -11.24
N ALA A 2 -40.49 3.62 -10.98
CA ALA A 2 -39.47 3.79 -12.01
C ALA A 2 -38.81 2.44 -12.29
N GLY A 3 -38.79 2.04 -13.56
CA GLY A 3 -38.30 0.74 -14.01
C GLY A 3 -37.80 0.82 -15.44
N PHE A 4 -37.34 -0.30 -15.96
CA PHE A 4 -36.88 -0.47 -17.33
C PHE A 4 -37.60 -1.63 -18.00
N LYS A 5 -37.69 -1.58 -19.32
CA LYS A 5 -38.39 -2.59 -20.12
C LYS A 5 -37.38 -3.47 -20.83
N LEU A 6 -37.57 -4.78 -20.78
CA LEU A 6 -36.84 -5.73 -21.61
C LEU A 6 -37.82 -6.61 -22.38
N THR A 7 -37.44 -7.01 -23.58
CA THR A 7 -38.27 -7.82 -24.47
C THR A 7 -37.63 -9.16 -24.75
N LYS A 8 -38.45 -10.21 -24.88
CA LYS A 8 -38.02 -11.55 -25.32
C LYS A 8 -39.06 -12.09 -26.29
N GLY A 9 -38.71 -12.17 -27.57
CA GLY A 9 -39.71 -12.44 -28.60
C GLY A 9 -40.76 -11.33 -28.64
N THR A 10 -42.03 -11.70 -28.51
CA THR A 10 -43.17 -10.75 -28.48
C THR A 10 -43.49 -10.22 -27.09
N ASP A 11 -42.92 -10.81 -26.03
CA ASP A 11 -43.24 -10.46 -24.66
C ASP A 11 -42.40 -9.26 -24.20
N THR A 12 -43.06 -8.34 -23.48
CA THR A 12 -42.42 -7.20 -22.81
C THR A 12 -42.60 -7.31 -21.32
N PHE A 13 -41.53 -7.10 -20.58
CA PHE A 13 -41.50 -7.17 -19.13
C PHE A 13 -40.96 -5.86 -18.55
N GLU A 14 -41.60 -5.36 -17.50
CA GLU A 14 -41.20 -4.16 -16.77
C GLU A 14 -40.50 -4.55 -15.46
N PHE A 15 -39.23 -4.21 -15.33
CA PHE A 15 -38.38 -4.50 -14.19
C PHE A 15 -38.22 -3.25 -13.34
N ASP A 16 -38.41 -3.35 -12.03
CA ASP A 16 -38.15 -2.23 -11.12
C ASP A 16 -36.81 -2.39 -10.36
N ALA A 17 -36.37 -1.32 -9.70
CA ALA A 17 -35.15 -1.35 -8.90
C ALA A 17 -35.30 -2.07 -7.54
N LEU A 18 -36.48 -2.62 -7.24
CA LEU A 18 -36.80 -3.33 -6.01
C LEU A 18 -36.92 -4.85 -6.22
N GLY A 19 -36.61 -5.33 -7.43
CA GLY A 19 -36.55 -6.75 -7.77
C GLY A 19 -37.85 -7.33 -8.31
N THR A 20 -38.90 -6.53 -8.51
CA THR A 20 -40.19 -6.99 -9.05
C THR A 20 -40.19 -6.91 -10.58
N VAL A 21 -40.89 -7.85 -11.21
CA VAL A 21 -41.15 -7.83 -12.64
C VAL A 21 -42.65 -7.91 -12.90
N ASN A 22 -43.16 -7.00 -13.72
CA ASN A 22 -44.54 -7.00 -14.21
C ASN A 22 -44.56 -7.32 -15.71
N ASP A 23 -45.64 -7.93 -16.18
CA ASP A 23 -45.90 -8.05 -17.62
C ASP A 23 -46.43 -6.74 -18.22
N SER A 24 -46.70 -6.74 -19.53
CA SER A 24 -47.22 -5.56 -20.26
C SER A 24 -48.60 -5.10 -19.79
N THR A 25 -49.34 -5.92 -19.02
CA THR A 25 -50.63 -5.55 -18.42
C THR A 25 -50.48 -4.94 -17.03
N GLY A 26 -49.25 -4.84 -16.50
CA GLY A 26 -48.94 -4.36 -15.16
C GLY A 26 -49.13 -5.42 -14.07
N LYS A 27 -49.41 -6.67 -14.43
CA LYS A 27 -49.55 -7.76 -13.47
C LYS A 27 -48.17 -8.28 -13.09
N LYS A 28 -47.92 -8.44 -11.78
CA LYS A 28 -46.70 -9.09 -11.29
C LYS A 28 -46.59 -10.51 -11.85
N THR A 29 -45.45 -10.78 -12.47
CA THR A 29 -45.15 -12.06 -13.13
C THR A 29 -43.92 -12.74 -12.54
N GLY A 30 -43.12 -12.03 -11.74
CA GLY A 30 -41.97 -12.63 -11.07
C GLY A 30 -41.07 -11.65 -10.35
N THR A 31 -39.84 -12.09 -10.15
CA THR A 31 -38.72 -11.31 -9.63
C THR A 31 -37.53 -11.37 -10.57
N TRP A 32 -36.53 -10.52 -10.39
CA TRP A 32 -35.31 -10.59 -11.18
C TRP A 32 -34.04 -10.61 -10.34
N GLY A 33 -32.95 -10.99 -10.99
CA GLY A 33 -31.58 -10.90 -10.48
C GLY A 33 -30.60 -11.00 -11.63
N THR A 34 -29.34 -11.34 -11.34
CA THR A 34 -28.32 -11.58 -12.36
C THR A 34 -27.77 -13.01 -12.27
N ASN A 35 -27.28 -13.54 -13.40
CA ASN A 35 -26.58 -14.83 -13.44
C ASN A 35 -25.06 -14.64 -13.61
N ASN A 36 -24.33 -15.75 -13.74
CA ASN A 36 -22.86 -15.74 -13.90
C ASN A 36 -22.37 -15.14 -15.22
N LYS A 37 -23.27 -14.89 -16.19
CA LYS A 37 -22.99 -14.18 -17.45
C LYS A 37 -23.37 -12.70 -17.37
N ASN A 38 -23.69 -12.20 -16.18
CA ASN A 38 -24.21 -10.85 -15.94
C ASN A 38 -25.48 -10.51 -16.74
N GLN A 39 -26.24 -11.52 -17.16
CA GLN A 39 -27.54 -11.29 -17.78
C GLN A 39 -28.54 -10.95 -16.69
N ILE A 40 -29.52 -10.11 -16.99
CA ILE A 40 -30.70 -9.97 -16.15
C ILE A 40 -31.55 -11.23 -16.33
N VAL A 41 -31.98 -11.84 -15.24
CA VAL A 41 -32.80 -13.07 -15.26
C VAL A 41 -34.11 -12.81 -14.57
N LEU A 42 -35.20 -12.89 -15.32
CA LEU A 42 -36.55 -12.99 -14.77
C LEU A 42 -36.77 -14.41 -14.25
N LYS A 43 -37.09 -14.53 -12.96
CA LYS A 43 -37.62 -15.74 -12.33
C LYS A 43 -39.13 -15.62 -12.24
N LYS A 44 -39.85 -16.36 -13.08
CA LYS A 44 -41.31 -16.27 -13.18
C LYS A 44 -41.96 -16.93 -11.96
N ASP A 45 -43.04 -16.35 -11.45
CA ASP A 45 -43.82 -16.93 -10.35
C ASP A 45 -44.44 -18.29 -10.74
N ALA A 46 -44.76 -18.46 -12.03
CA ALA A 46 -45.23 -19.72 -12.62
C ALA A 46 -44.13 -20.77 -12.85
N GLY A 47 -42.88 -20.46 -12.49
CA GLY A 47 -41.71 -21.29 -12.73
C GLY A 47 -40.99 -20.96 -14.04
N GLY A 48 -39.70 -21.33 -14.08
CA GLY A 48 -38.80 -21.06 -15.20
C GLY A 48 -38.06 -19.73 -15.10
N GLU A 49 -37.00 -19.61 -15.89
CA GLU A 49 -36.13 -18.44 -15.96
C GLU A 49 -36.06 -17.89 -17.39
N THR A 50 -35.99 -16.57 -17.53
CA THR A 50 -35.81 -15.91 -18.83
C THR A 50 -34.63 -14.95 -18.75
N PRO A 51 -33.50 -15.27 -19.42
CA PRO A 51 -32.32 -14.41 -19.43
C PRO A 51 -32.41 -13.34 -20.53
N PHE A 52 -31.90 -12.16 -20.20
CA PHE A 52 -31.79 -10.99 -21.05
C PHE A 52 -30.34 -10.49 -21.08
N ASP A 53 -29.78 -10.39 -22.29
CA ASP A 53 -28.47 -9.78 -22.49
C ASP A 53 -28.60 -8.27 -22.32
N VAL A 54 -27.75 -7.72 -21.45
CA VAL A 54 -27.67 -6.29 -21.18
C VAL A 54 -26.21 -5.89 -21.03
N LYS A 55 -25.95 -4.59 -21.25
CA LYS A 55 -24.63 -4.00 -20.97
C LYS A 55 -24.68 -3.25 -19.65
N TRP A 56 -23.72 -3.54 -18.78
CA TRP A 56 -23.55 -2.85 -17.51
C TRP A 56 -22.38 -1.91 -17.59
N LYS A 57 -22.54 -0.69 -17.09
CA LYS A 57 -21.41 0.23 -16.96
C LYS A 57 -21.57 1.20 -15.79
N PHE A 58 -20.47 1.73 -15.29
CA PHE A 58 -20.49 2.99 -14.55
C PHE A 58 -20.39 4.14 -15.53
N ASN A 59 -21.31 5.11 -15.45
CA ASN A 59 -21.27 6.28 -16.32
C ASN A 59 -20.33 7.38 -15.76
N ALA A 60 -20.26 8.52 -16.45
CA ALA A 60 -19.36 9.62 -16.10
C ALA A 60 -19.58 10.20 -14.68
N ASN A 61 -20.75 9.96 -14.08
CA ASN A 61 -21.09 10.39 -12.72
C ASN A 61 -20.79 9.34 -11.64
N ASN A 62 -20.14 8.23 -12.00
CA ASN A 62 -19.96 7.03 -11.17
C ASN A 62 -21.28 6.35 -10.79
N HIS A 63 -22.33 6.46 -11.61
CA HIS A 63 -23.58 5.73 -11.38
C HIS A 63 -23.55 4.43 -12.16
N LEU A 64 -23.96 3.32 -11.54
CA LEU A 64 -24.20 2.08 -12.27
C LEU A 64 -25.45 2.24 -13.15
N VAL A 65 -25.33 1.89 -14.43
CA VAL A 65 -26.42 1.98 -15.40
C VAL A 65 -26.52 0.72 -16.25
N ILE A 66 -27.73 0.46 -16.73
CA ILE A 66 -27.97 -0.43 -17.86
C ILE A 66 -27.83 0.42 -19.12
N ASN A 67 -27.02 -0.05 -20.06
CA ASN A 67 -26.70 0.65 -21.28
C ASN A 67 -27.18 -0.15 -22.51
N ASP A 68 -27.58 0.58 -23.54
CA ASP A 68 -27.81 0.06 -24.89
C ASP A 68 -27.14 1.01 -25.89
N GLY A 69 -26.11 0.51 -26.57
CA GLY A 69 -25.21 1.33 -27.39
C GLY A 69 -24.62 2.50 -26.59
N ASN A 70 -24.93 3.73 -26.98
CA ASN A 70 -24.42 4.94 -26.31
C ASN A 70 -25.38 5.54 -25.28
N ALA A 71 -26.57 4.96 -25.08
CA ALA A 71 -27.59 5.49 -24.19
C ALA A 71 -27.61 4.78 -22.84
N ASP A 72 -27.77 5.55 -21.76
CA ASP A 72 -28.06 5.02 -20.42
C ASP A 72 -29.57 4.75 -20.36
N VAL A 73 -29.97 3.48 -20.53
CA VAL A 73 -31.39 3.06 -20.59
C VAL A 73 -32.01 3.06 -19.20
N PHE A 74 -31.21 2.75 -18.18
CA PHE A 74 -31.65 2.79 -16.79
C PHE A 74 -30.53 3.20 -15.85
N ASN A 75 -30.80 4.13 -14.94
CA ASN A 75 -29.83 4.62 -13.97
C ASN A 75 -30.38 4.46 -12.55
N PHE A 76 -29.76 3.57 -11.77
CA PHE A 76 -30.24 3.19 -10.43
C PHE A 76 -30.22 4.36 -9.43
N ASP A 77 -29.34 5.34 -9.60
CA ASP A 77 -29.23 6.53 -8.76
C ASP A 77 -30.32 7.59 -9.06
N THR A 78 -31.00 7.50 -10.20
CA THR A 78 -32.03 8.48 -10.60
C THR A 78 -33.44 8.10 -10.14
N VAL A 79 -33.61 6.88 -9.64
CA VAL A 79 -34.88 6.41 -9.10
C VAL A 79 -35.13 7.06 -7.74
N LEU A 80 -36.30 7.69 -7.58
CA LEU A 80 -36.68 8.33 -6.32
C LEU A 80 -36.65 7.32 -5.17
N GLY A 81 -35.96 7.67 -4.08
CA GLY A 81 -35.78 6.82 -2.89
C GLY A 81 -34.61 5.84 -2.97
N ASN A 82 -34.04 5.61 -4.16
CA ASN A 82 -32.85 4.77 -4.26
C ASN A 82 -31.61 5.47 -3.70
N VAL A 83 -30.81 4.67 -3.02
CA VAL A 83 -29.46 5.02 -2.56
C VAL A 83 -28.62 3.77 -2.83
N PRO A 84 -28.13 3.60 -4.07
CA PRO A 84 -27.38 2.42 -4.44
C PRO A 84 -26.16 2.24 -3.53
N ARG A 85 -25.97 1.02 -3.04
CA ARG A 85 -24.77 0.61 -2.33
C ARG A 85 -24.02 -0.40 -3.18
N TYR A 86 -22.71 -0.22 -3.21
CA TYR A 86 -21.77 -1.06 -3.92
C TYR A 86 -20.78 -1.63 -2.90
N GLU A 87 -20.60 -2.93 -2.94
CA GLU A 87 -19.56 -3.63 -2.19
C GLU A 87 -18.92 -4.69 -3.08
N THR A 88 -17.75 -5.17 -2.67
CA THR A 88 -17.04 -6.24 -3.35
C THR A 88 -16.89 -7.43 -2.42
N ARG A 89 -17.17 -8.63 -2.93
CA ARG A 89 -16.90 -9.89 -2.23
C ARG A 89 -16.27 -10.87 -3.20
N ASP A 90 -15.05 -11.31 -2.90
CA ASP A 90 -14.25 -12.16 -3.81
C ASP A 90 -14.22 -11.59 -5.25
N ALA A 91 -13.98 -10.28 -5.36
CA ALA A 91 -14.01 -9.48 -6.60
C ALA A 91 -15.36 -9.43 -7.36
N VAL A 92 -16.44 -9.97 -6.83
CA VAL A 92 -17.80 -9.78 -7.36
C VAL A 92 -18.37 -8.46 -6.85
N LEU A 93 -18.84 -7.61 -7.75
CA LEU A 93 -19.56 -6.39 -7.41
C LEU A 93 -20.97 -6.75 -6.94
N LYS A 94 -21.26 -6.56 -5.66
CA LYS A 94 -22.60 -6.71 -5.11
C LYS A 94 -23.28 -5.34 -5.15
N VAL A 95 -24.48 -5.30 -5.71
CA VAL A 95 -25.25 -4.07 -5.88
C VAL A 95 -26.54 -4.18 -5.10
N ARG A 96 -26.79 -3.19 -4.24
CA ARG A 96 -28.07 -3.03 -3.54
C ARG A 96 -28.65 -1.66 -3.87
N PRO A 97 -29.58 -1.55 -4.84
CA PRO A 97 -30.09 -0.25 -5.31
C PRO A 97 -30.78 0.58 -4.23
N HIS A 98 -31.42 -0.08 -3.26
CA HIS A 98 -32.23 0.57 -2.23
C HIS A 98 -31.84 0.06 -0.84
N THR A 99 -31.43 0.96 0.04
CA THR A 99 -30.91 0.62 1.38
C THR A 99 -31.93 -0.08 2.28
N ASN A 100 -33.20 0.31 2.20
CA ASN A 100 -34.27 -0.27 3.02
C ASN A 100 -34.98 -1.46 2.35
N ASN A 101 -34.47 -1.97 1.21
CA ASN A 101 -35.03 -3.14 0.54
C ASN A 101 -33.97 -4.26 0.51
N VAL A 102 -34.38 -5.52 0.61
CA VAL A 102 -33.48 -6.69 0.60
C VAL A 102 -32.93 -7.04 -0.78
N PHE A 103 -33.56 -6.52 -1.84
CA PHE A 103 -33.17 -6.80 -3.22
C PHE A 103 -31.74 -6.32 -3.52
N GLY A 104 -30.98 -7.20 -4.14
CA GLY A 104 -29.66 -6.93 -4.67
C GLY A 104 -29.29 -7.94 -5.74
N PHE A 105 -28.23 -7.66 -6.47
CA PHE A 105 -27.74 -8.50 -7.55
C PHE A 105 -26.22 -8.40 -7.68
N ASP A 106 -25.65 -9.34 -8.42
CA ASP A 106 -24.21 -9.54 -8.50
C ASP A 106 -23.71 -9.28 -9.91
N LEU A 107 -22.62 -8.53 -10.04
CA LEU A 107 -21.94 -8.32 -11.32
C LEU A 107 -20.50 -8.81 -11.21
N ARG A 108 -20.10 -9.61 -12.19
CA ARG A 108 -18.77 -10.20 -12.34
C ARG A 108 -18.05 -9.46 -13.46
N GLY A 109 -16.81 -9.10 -13.23
CA GLY A 109 -16.00 -8.41 -14.21
C GLY A 109 -14.52 -8.50 -13.86
N GLU A 110 -13.72 -8.00 -14.78
CA GLU A 110 -12.28 -7.87 -14.59
C GLU A 110 -12.00 -6.49 -14.00
N TRP A 111 -11.23 -6.44 -12.92
CA TRP A 111 -10.86 -5.20 -12.26
C TRP A 111 -9.41 -4.83 -12.59
N ASP A 112 -9.19 -3.57 -12.94
CA ASP A 112 -7.84 -3.01 -13.11
C ASP A 112 -7.71 -1.70 -12.32
N LEU A 113 -6.47 -1.34 -12.00
CA LEU A 113 -6.10 -0.02 -11.46
C LEU A 113 -5.23 0.73 -12.47
N SER A 114 -5.60 1.97 -12.80
CA SER A 114 -4.80 2.82 -13.69
C SER A 114 -3.61 3.47 -12.98
N GLU A 115 -2.67 4.03 -13.76
CA GLU A 115 -1.57 4.85 -13.24
C GLU A 115 -2.04 6.13 -12.51
N THR A 116 -3.27 6.58 -12.79
CA THR A 116 -3.93 7.72 -12.16
C THR A 116 -4.80 7.32 -10.95
N HIS A 117 -4.69 6.07 -10.50
CA HIS A 117 -5.46 5.50 -9.39
C HIS A 117 -6.97 5.53 -9.63
N ASP A 118 -7.40 5.43 -10.88
CA ASP A 118 -8.80 5.15 -11.21
C ASP A 118 -8.99 3.64 -11.27
N LEU A 119 -10.07 3.17 -10.65
CA LEU A 119 -10.44 1.76 -10.72
C LEU A 119 -11.30 1.55 -11.95
N SER A 120 -11.03 0.51 -12.72
CA SER A 120 -11.92 0.11 -13.82
C SER A 120 -12.48 -1.28 -13.60
N ILE A 121 -13.69 -1.49 -14.09
CA ILE A 121 -14.33 -2.80 -14.20
C ILE A 121 -14.77 -3.04 -15.64
N THR A 122 -14.45 -4.21 -16.17
CA THR A 122 -14.93 -4.67 -17.48
C THR A 122 -15.99 -5.75 -17.28
N ILE A 123 -17.24 -5.46 -17.66
CA ILE A 123 -18.37 -6.40 -17.54
C ILE A 123 -18.87 -6.73 -18.93
N ASN A 124 -18.86 -8.00 -19.32
CA ASN A 124 -19.29 -8.45 -20.65
C ASN A 124 -18.62 -7.67 -21.81
N GLY A 125 -17.33 -7.34 -21.66
CA GLY A 125 -16.55 -6.57 -22.62
C GLY A 125 -16.70 -5.05 -22.54
N GLU A 126 -17.60 -4.53 -21.71
CA GLU A 126 -17.81 -3.10 -21.52
C GLU A 126 -16.96 -2.59 -20.34
N LYS A 127 -15.94 -1.79 -20.65
CA LYS A 127 -15.03 -1.22 -19.66
C LYS A 127 -15.59 0.10 -19.11
N SER A 128 -15.71 0.16 -17.79
CA SER A 128 -16.07 1.38 -17.05
C SER A 128 -14.89 1.87 -16.25
N VAL A 129 -14.66 3.19 -16.22
CA VAL A 129 -13.67 3.82 -15.35
C VAL A 129 -14.39 4.57 -14.23
N ILE A 130 -14.07 4.23 -12.99
CA ILE A 130 -14.65 4.81 -11.78
C ILE A 130 -13.62 5.78 -11.20
N ASP A 131 -13.97 7.07 -11.19
CA ASP A 131 -13.13 8.12 -10.62
C ASP A 131 -13.25 8.09 -9.09
N GLY A 132 -12.13 7.82 -8.43
CA GLY A 132 -12.04 7.66 -6.99
C GLY A 132 -10.61 7.69 -6.49
N PHE A 133 -10.37 7.12 -5.31
CA PHE A 133 -9.04 7.00 -4.72
C PHE A 133 -8.97 5.81 -3.77
N ILE A 134 -7.78 5.27 -3.60
CA ILE A 134 -7.47 4.27 -2.58
C ILE A 134 -6.96 4.97 -1.31
N LYS A 135 -7.55 4.65 -0.16
CA LYS A 135 -7.11 5.13 1.16
C LYS A 135 -7.48 4.10 2.21
N ASP A 136 -6.55 3.79 3.12
CA ASP A 136 -6.88 3.00 4.31
C ASP A 136 -5.84 3.20 5.41
N GLU A 137 -6.23 3.01 6.67
CA GLU A 137 -5.34 3.14 7.84
C GLU A 137 -4.98 1.79 8.47
N ARG A 138 -5.40 0.69 7.83
CA ARG A 138 -5.35 -0.67 8.35
C ARG A 138 -4.80 -1.64 7.31
N SER A 139 -3.90 -1.22 6.42
CA SER A 139 -3.34 -2.07 5.36
C SER A 139 -4.35 -2.62 4.34
N ARG A 140 -5.60 -2.17 4.26
CA ARG A 140 -6.59 -2.75 3.31
C ARG A 140 -6.53 -2.02 1.96
N PHE A 141 -6.89 -2.73 0.90
CA PHE A 141 -7.19 -2.09 -0.38
C PHE A 141 -8.67 -1.66 -0.37
N MET A 142 -8.91 -0.40 0.00
CA MET A 142 -10.25 0.21 0.02
C MET A 142 -10.29 1.33 -1.02
N PHE A 143 -11.10 1.13 -2.07
CA PHE A 143 -11.32 2.12 -3.11
C PHE A 143 -12.57 2.95 -2.81
N HIS A 144 -12.39 4.24 -2.61
CA HIS A 144 -13.44 5.22 -2.32
C HIS A 144 -13.82 5.96 -3.59
N PHE A 145 -15.11 6.07 -3.86
CA PHE A 145 -15.62 6.92 -4.93
C PHE A 145 -16.94 7.56 -4.52
N PHE A 146 -17.25 8.68 -5.18
CA PHE A 146 -18.44 9.46 -4.87
C PHE A 146 -19.37 9.49 -6.07
N ASN A 147 -20.67 9.54 -5.78
CA ASN A 147 -21.63 10.00 -6.76
C ASN A 147 -21.28 11.45 -7.13
N LYS A 148 -20.98 11.74 -8.41
CA LYS A 148 -20.52 13.08 -8.81
C LYS A 148 -21.64 14.12 -8.88
N LYS A 149 -22.91 13.69 -8.78
CA LYS A 149 -24.07 14.58 -8.63
C LYS A 149 -24.42 14.85 -7.17
N ASP A 150 -23.98 13.99 -6.25
CA ASP A 150 -24.19 14.12 -4.82
C ASP A 150 -22.95 13.61 -4.05
N LEU A 151 -22.02 14.52 -3.78
CA LEU A 151 -20.75 14.20 -3.10
C LEU A 151 -20.91 13.78 -1.63
N SER A 152 -22.14 13.81 -1.07
CA SER A 152 -22.40 13.21 0.25
C SER A 152 -22.52 11.68 0.19
N ARG A 153 -22.70 11.12 -1.00
CA ARG A 153 -22.84 9.67 -1.22
C ARG A 153 -21.51 9.06 -1.62
N GLU A 154 -20.77 8.62 -0.61
CA GLU A 154 -19.57 7.81 -0.76
C GLU A 154 -19.92 6.33 -0.91
N SER A 155 -19.19 5.64 -1.78
CA SER A 155 -19.16 4.19 -1.91
C SER A 155 -17.73 3.69 -1.75
N ILE A 156 -17.59 2.53 -1.10
CA ILE A 156 -16.29 1.96 -0.77
C ILE A 156 -16.25 0.50 -1.22
N LEU A 157 -15.32 0.17 -2.12
CA LEU A 157 -15.05 -1.19 -2.57
C LEU A 157 -13.83 -1.73 -1.83
N GLY A 158 -14.04 -2.75 -1.01
CA GLY A 158 -12.97 -3.43 -0.27
C GLY A 158 -12.59 -4.75 -0.92
N PHE A 159 -11.32 -4.91 -1.26
CA PHE A 159 -10.82 -6.15 -1.86
C PHE A 159 -10.11 -7.01 -0.82
N VAL A 160 -10.41 -8.31 -0.81
CA VAL A 160 -9.76 -9.28 0.05
C VAL A 160 -8.52 -9.81 -0.67
N GLY A 161 -7.37 -9.82 0.01
CA GLY A 161 -6.12 -10.19 -0.65
C GLY A 161 -4.88 -10.14 0.21
N GLU A 162 -3.74 -9.97 -0.44
CA GLU A 162 -2.42 -9.83 0.18
C GLU A 162 -1.56 -8.82 -0.58
N TRP A 163 -0.63 -8.18 0.14
CA TRP A 163 0.31 -7.25 -0.46
C TRP A 163 1.58 -7.99 -0.86
N ALA A 164 2.14 -7.65 -2.02
CA ALA A 164 3.42 -8.16 -2.45
C ALA A 164 4.29 -7.01 -2.97
N LEU A 165 5.61 -7.21 -2.98
CA LEU A 165 6.50 -6.32 -3.72
C LEU A 165 6.39 -6.61 -5.21
N ASN A 166 6.30 -5.56 -6.01
CA ASN A 166 6.48 -5.66 -7.45
C ASN A 166 7.98 -5.89 -7.73
N GLN A 167 8.37 -7.14 -8.00
CA GLN A 167 9.79 -7.49 -8.07
C GLN A 167 10.53 -6.77 -9.20
N THR A 168 9.86 -6.52 -10.33
CA THR A 168 10.44 -5.76 -11.45
C THR A 168 10.79 -4.34 -11.02
N ALA A 169 9.89 -3.67 -10.29
CA ALA A 169 10.13 -2.32 -9.79
C ALA A 169 11.20 -2.29 -8.68
N VAL A 170 11.20 -3.29 -7.77
CA VAL A 170 12.24 -3.46 -6.75
C VAL A 170 13.62 -3.67 -7.38
N ASP A 171 13.72 -4.53 -8.40
CA ASP A 171 14.98 -4.80 -9.11
C ASP A 171 15.54 -3.51 -9.76
N ALA A 172 14.66 -2.57 -10.13
CA ALA A 172 15.00 -1.23 -10.63
C ALA A 172 15.26 -0.17 -9.53
N GLY A 173 15.15 -0.54 -8.24
CA GLY A 173 15.37 0.36 -7.09
C GLY A 173 14.19 1.27 -6.76
N THR A 174 12.99 0.93 -7.23
CA THR A 174 11.74 1.66 -6.96
C THR A 174 10.75 0.70 -6.32
N PRO A 175 10.75 0.53 -4.98
CA PRO A 175 9.93 -0.48 -4.33
C PRO A 175 8.44 -0.13 -4.48
N ARG A 176 7.77 -0.74 -5.45
CA ARG A 176 6.33 -0.62 -5.65
C ARG A 176 5.62 -1.82 -5.04
N LEU A 177 4.34 -1.67 -4.77
CA LEU A 177 3.50 -2.75 -4.27
C LEU A 177 2.52 -3.23 -5.32
N ASP A 178 2.22 -4.51 -5.22
CA ASP A 178 1.10 -5.16 -5.87
C ASP A 178 0.11 -5.58 -4.79
N PHE A 179 -1.19 -5.43 -5.04
CA PHE A 179 -2.23 -6.03 -4.22
C PHE A 179 -2.82 -7.24 -4.95
N LYS A 180 -2.56 -8.44 -4.44
CA LYS A 180 -3.08 -9.68 -4.99
C LYS A 180 -4.43 -9.98 -4.37
N TYR A 181 -5.50 -9.66 -5.08
CA TYR A 181 -6.87 -9.82 -4.63
C TYR A 181 -7.44 -11.18 -5.05
N LYS A 182 -8.34 -11.71 -4.22
CA LYS A 182 -9.00 -13.00 -4.46
C LYS A 182 -10.24 -12.84 -5.33
N ARG A 183 -10.33 -13.66 -6.39
CA ARG A 183 -11.49 -13.81 -7.27
C ARG A 183 -12.49 -14.85 -6.74
N GLU A 184 -13.70 -14.87 -7.28
CA GLU A 184 -14.81 -15.76 -6.88
C GLU A 184 -14.42 -17.25 -7.00
N ASP A 185 -13.63 -17.60 -8.01
CA ASP A 185 -13.11 -18.94 -8.26
C ASP A 185 -11.94 -19.34 -7.34
N GLY A 186 -11.51 -18.45 -6.44
CA GLY A 186 -10.39 -18.67 -5.53
C GLY A 186 -9.01 -18.34 -6.12
N THR A 187 -8.92 -17.98 -7.40
CA THR A 187 -7.67 -17.51 -8.01
C THR A 187 -7.30 -16.10 -7.50
N LEU A 188 -6.05 -15.70 -7.73
CA LEU A 188 -5.56 -14.37 -7.39
C LEU A 188 -5.35 -13.55 -8.67
N ASP A 189 -5.65 -12.28 -8.58
CA ASP A 189 -5.33 -11.28 -9.60
C ASP A 189 -4.77 -10.02 -8.95
N THR A 190 -4.23 -9.09 -9.73
CA THR A 190 -3.30 -8.07 -9.22
C THR A 190 -3.72 -6.65 -9.56
N PHE A 191 -3.72 -5.78 -8.54
CA PHE A 191 -3.62 -4.34 -8.74
C PHE A 191 -2.16 -3.90 -8.57
N GLU A 192 -1.55 -3.37 -9.62
CA GLU A 192 -0.22 -2.79 -9.55
C GLU A 192 -0.30 -1.34 -9.08
N LEU A 193 0.38 -0.99 -7.98
CA LEU A 193 0.37 0.37 -7.48
C LEU A 193 1.44 1.20 -8.20
N PRO A 194 1.09 2.35 -8.81
CA PRO A 194 1.99 3.06 -9.71
C PRO A 194 3.13 3.83 -9.03
N LYS A 195 3.17 3.89 -7.69
CA LYS A 195 4.12 4.72 -6.92
C LYS A 195 4.95 3.84 -5.97
N ALA A 196 6.13 4.32 -5.61
CA ALA A 196 6.96 3.65 -4.63
C ALA A 196 6.36 3.80 -3.21
N VAL A 197 6.65 2.83 -2.35
CA VAL A 197 6.42 2.97 -0.91
C VAL A 197 7.47 3.87 -0.27
N VAL A 198 7.10 4.46 0.86
CA VAL A 198 7.95 5.30 1.69
C VAL A 198 7.84 4.88 3.14
N VAL A 199 8.83 5.24 3.96
CA VAL A 199 8.71 5.17 5.42
C VAL A 199 8.64 6.59 5.96
N ARG A 200 7.56 6.91 6.69
CA ARG A 200 7.30 8.26 7.23
C ARG A 200 6.59 8.18 8.59
N GLY A 201 6.45 9.35 9.23
CA GLY A 201 5.79 9.48 10.53
C GLY A 201 6.55 8.74 11.63
N PHE A 202 5.84 7.91 12.39
CA PHE A 202 6.39 7.03 13.42
C PHE A 202 6.97 5.74 12.80
N ASN A 203 7.88 5.88 11.83
CA ASN A 203 8.55 4.77 11.17
C ASN A 203 7.58 3.72 10.61
N GLN A 204 6.53 4.20 9.94
CA GLN A 204 5.52 3.33 9.35
C GLN A 204 5.73 3.24 7.85
N LEU A 205 5.60 2.04 7.29
CA LEU A 205 5.52 1.88 5.84
C LEU A 205 4.21 2.47 5.35
N MET A 206 4.30 3.30 4.32
CA MET A 206 3.16 4.00 3.75
C MET A 206 3.24 3.95 2.23
N TYR A 207 2.06 3.86 1.61
CA TYR A 207 1.89 4.18 0.21
C TYR A 207 1.23 5.55 0.10
N GLU A 208 1.89 6.53 -0.50
CA GLU A 208 1.39 7.91 -0.59
C GLU A 208 1.36 8.41 -2.03
N TYR A 209 0.32 9.17 -2.38
CA TYR A 209 0.19 9.80 -3.68
C TYR A 209 -0.75 11.00 -3.59
N ASN A 210 -0.67 11.89 -4.58
CA ASN A 210 -1.52 13.07 -4.67
C ASN A 210 -2.60 12.86 -5.74
N LYS A 211 -3.86 12.83 -5.33
CA LYS A 211 -5.02 12.82 -6.22
C LYS A 211 -6.16 13.57 -5.54
N LYS A 212 -6.40 14.80 -5.98
CA LYS A 212 -7.34 15.73 -5.33
C LYS A 212 -7.02 15.84 -3.82
N GLY A 213 -5.74 16.01 -3.50
CA GLY A 213 -5.18 15.99 -2.14
C GLY A 213 -4.37 14.73 -1.83
N LEU A 214 -3.66 14.75 -0.69
CA LEU A 214 -2.82 13.65 -0.25
C LEU A 214 -3.67 12.44 0.12
N LYS A 215 -3.39 11.30 -0.51
CA LYS A 215 -4.00 10.01 -0.23
C LYS A 215 -2.92 9.06 0.26
N ARG A 216 -3.32 8.14 1.14
CA ARG A 216 -2.39 7.18 1.72
C ARG A 216 -3.02 5.87 2.14
N ILE A 217 -2.25 4.79 2.00
CA ILE A 217 -2.46 3.54 2.71
C ILE A 217 -1.40 3.48 3.80
N GLN A 218 -1.84 3.34 5.05
CA GLN A 218 -0.95 3.08 6.18
C GLN A 218 -0.90 1.57 6.40
N PHE A 219 0.29 1.01 6.35
CA PHE A 219 0.48 -0.39 6.66
C PHE A 219 0.63 -0.55 8.17
N GLN A 220 -0.22 -1.39 8.75
CA GLN A 220 -0.06 -1.92 10.10
C GLN A 220 0.89 -3.10 10.05
N GLY A 221 1.85 -3.11 10.96
CA GLY A 221 2.92 -4.07 10.88
C GLY A 221 4.15 -3.65 11.66
N GLU A 222 5.25 -4.32 11.35
CA GLU A 222 6.53 -4.14 12.03
C GLU A 222 7.70 -4.05 11.05
N ILE A 223 8.56 -3.05 11.25
CA ILE A 223 9.86 -2.98 10.58
C ILE A 223 10.89 -3.80 11.36
N SER A 224 11.66 -4.61 10.64
CA SER A 224 12.84 -5.30 11.13
C SER A 224 14.02 -5.13 10.17
N PHE A 225 15.22 -5.36 10.70
CA PHE A 225 16.47 -5.20 9.95
C PHE A 225 17.29 -6.46 10.03
N SER A 226 17.70 -6.99 8.88
CA SER A 226 18.68 -8.08 8.85
C SER A 226 20.10 -7.57 9.05
N GLU A 227 21.03 -8.48 9.33
CA GLU A 227 22.48 -8.20 9.36
C GLU A 227 23.05 -7.83 7.99
N ARG A 228 22.33 -8.15 6.90
CA ARG A 228 22.77 -7.91 5.52
C ARG A 228 22.29 -6.57 4.95
N GLY A 229 21.76 -5.68 5.80
CA GLY A 229 21.19 -4.39 5.38
C GLY A 229 19.81 -4.50 4.74
N GLU A 230 19.10 -5.61 4.91
CA GLU A 230 17.74 -5.76 4.38
C GLU A 230 16.74 -5.18 5.38
N ILE A 231 15.81 -4.40 4.87
CA ILE A 231 14.68 -3.87 5.63
C ILE A 231 13.49 -4.77 5.32
N SER A 232 12.96 -5.42 6.34
CA SER A 232 11.75 -6.24 6.21
C SER A 232 10.59 -5.55 6.92
N TYR A 233 9.44 -5.52 6.26
CA TYR A 233 8.19 -5.04 6.83
C TYR A 233 7.18 -6.19 6.91
N LEU A 234 6.82 -6.62 8.10
CA LEU A 234 5.74 -7.58 8.32
C LEU A 234 4.41 -6.82 8.35
N ILE A 235 3.58 -6.96 7.33
CA ILE A 235 2.20 -6.44 7.31
C ILE A 235 1.33 -7.39 8.13
N ASP A 236 0.63 -6.85 9.12
CA ASP A 236 -0.28 -7.60 9.99
C ASP A 236 -1.53 -8.06 9.23
N ARG A 237 -1.98 -9.29 9.53
CA ARG A 237 -3.28 -9.79 9.08
C ARG A 237 -4.40 -8.86 9.56
N GLN A 238 -5.36 -8.60 8.67
CA GLN A 238 -6.58 -7.87 8.99
C GLN A 238 -7.78 -8.79 8.90
N THR A 239 -8.71 -8.67 9.83
CA THR A 239 -9.95 -9.45 9.85
C THR A 239 -11.18 -8.57 10.02
N THR A 240 -12.34 -9.07 9.55
CA THR A 240 -13.64 -8.50 9.89
C THR A 240 -13.95 -8.70 11.38
N GLY A 241 -15.00 -8.07 11.89
CA GLY A 241 -15.50 -8.32 13.24
C GLY A 241 -15.94 -9.77 13.49
N ALA A 242 -16.25 -10.51 12.42
CA ALA A 242 -16.58 -11.94 12.45
C ALA A 242 -15.35 -12.86 12.31
N GLY A 243 -14.13 -12.30 12.20
CA GLY A 243 -12.88 -13.07 12.11
C GLY A 243 -12.46 -13.49 10.70
N GLU A 244 -13.23 -13.14 9.67
CA GLU A 244 -12.88 -13.45 8.28
C GLU A 244 -11.67 -12.63 7.83
N SER A 245 -10.72 -13.25 7.12
CA SER A 245 -9.52 -12.56 6.65
C SER A 245 -9.85 -11.53 5.56
N GLN A 246 -9.42 -10.28 5.73
CA GLN A 246 -9.49 -9.22 4.72
C GLN A 246 -8.13 -9.01 4.04
N VAL A 247 -7.06 -8.99 4.83
CA VAL A 247 -5.68 -8.88 4.34
C VAL A 247 -4.88 -9.97 5.02
N LYS A 248 -4.14 -10.78 4.27
CA LYS A 248 -3.24 -11.78 4.85
C LYS A 248 -2.00 -11.13 5.43
N GLU A 249 -1.42 -11.79 6.43
CA GLU A 249 -0.09 -11.42 6.92
C GLU A 249 0.94 -11.61 5.80
N THR A 250 1.84 -10.66 5.60
CA THR A 250 2.86 -10.76 4.55
C THR A 250 4.14 -10.03 4.95
N THR A 251 5.29 -10.62 4.67
CA THR A 251 6.60 -9.96 4.85
C THR A 251 7.08 -9.37 3.53
N LEU A 252 7.35 -8.07 3.51
CA LEU A 252 7.96 -7.36 2.39
C LEU A 252 9.43 -7.13 2.70
N THR A 253 10.35 -7.68 1.90
CA THR A 253 11.80 -7.52 2.12
C THR A 253 12.41 -6.62 1.04
N ILE A 254 12.88 -5.44 1.44
CA ILE A 254 13.53 -4.46 0.58
C ILE A 254 15.02 -4.41 0.90
N LYS A 255 15.86 -4.64 -0.11
CA LYS A 255 17.30 -4.46 0.03
C LYS A 255 17.63 -2.98 0.01
N ALA A 256 18.28 -2.48 1.06
CA ALA A 256 18.68 -1.09 1.14
C ALA A 256 20.11 -0.96 1.69
N LYS A 257 20.75 0.17 1.43
CA LYS A 257 22.07 0.50 1.96
C LYS A 257 21.97 1.75 2.79
N PHE A 258 22.63 1.75 3.93
CA PHE A 258 22.74 2.95 4.76
C PHE A 258 23.33 4.10 3.93
N ASN A 259 22.70 5.27 4.01
CA ASN A 259 23.15 6.49 3.37
C ASN A 259 23.75 7.43 4.43
N PRO A 260 25.08 7.52 4.53
CA PRO A 260 25.74 8.27 5.59
C PRO A 260 25.67 9.79 5.41
N LYS A 261 24.98 10.31 4.38
CA LYS A 261 24.96 11.74 4.02
C LYS A 261 24.22 12.66 5.01
N ASN A 262 23.65 12.12 6.09
CA ASN A 262 22.90 12.89 7.09
C ASN A 262 23.21 12.42 8.52
N PRO A 263 24.44 12.58 9.03
CA PRO A 263 24.78 12.20 10.41
C PRO A 263 24.05 13.15 11.37
N ALA A 264 23.10 12.61 12.14
CA ALA A 264 22.34 13.38 13.11
C ALA A 264 23.25 13.94 14.22
N THR A 265 23.08 15.22 14.54
CA THR A 265 23.64 15.85 15.73
C THR A 265 22.53 15.98 16.79
N GLY A 266 22.62 15.25 17.91
CA GLY A 266 21.71 15.38 19.06
C GLY A 266 20.58 14.33 19.21
N ASP A 267 19.65 14.60 20.14
CA ASP A 267 18.56 13.72 20.65
C ASP A 267 17.42 13.40 19.66
N GLY A 268 17.61 13.70 18.37
CA GLY A 268 16.67 13.41 17.30
C GLY A 268 17.43 13.26 15.99
N GLY A 269 17.46 12.06 15.44
CA GLY A 269 18.21 11.72 14.25
C GLY A 269 17.44 10.88 13.25
N GLU A 270 17.84 10.98 11.99
CA GLU A 270 17.25 10.23 10.88
C GLU A 270 18.27 9.22 10.34
N LEU A 271 17.83 7.98 10.17
CA LEU A 271 18.59 6.91 9.57
C LEU A 271 18.06 6.72 8.15
N ASP A 272 18.82 7.24 7.18
CA ASP A 272 18.46 7.18 5.77
C ASP A 272 19.01 5.91 5.12
N PHE A 273 18.15 5.21 4.38
CA PHE A 273 18.52 4.04 3.59
C PHE A 273 18.18 4.28 2.12
N ILE A 274 19.14 4.06 1.22
CA ILE A 274 18.90 4.06 -0.23
C ILE A 274 18.54 2.65 -0.67
N VAL A 275 17.41 2.49 -1.33
CA VAL A 275 16.99 1.20 -1.90
C VAL A 275 17.99 0.76 -2.96
N SER A 276 18.47 -0.48 -2.88
CA SER A 276 19.42 -1.05 -3.85
C SER A 276 18.70 -1.70 -5.01
N LYS A 277 19.30 -1.64 -6.20
CA LYS A 277 18.89 -2.46 -7.35
C LYS A 277 19.25 -3.92 -7.14
N LYS A 278 18.75 -4.80 -8.01
CA LYS A 278 19.05 -6.25 -7.97
C LYS A 278 20.56 -6.56 -8.01
N ASP A 279 21.30 -5.80 -8.84
CA ASP A 279 22.75 -5.90 -9.00
C ASP A 279 23.54 -5.33 -7.79
N GLY A 280 22.85 -4.84 -6.77
CA GLY A 280 23.44 -4.24 -5.59
C GLY A 280 23.91 -2.79 -5.77
N SER A 281 23.77 -2.20 -6.96
CA SER A 281 24.06 -0.78 -7.18
C SER A 281 22.97 0.10 -6.55
N THR A 282 23.32 1.33 -6.18
CA THR A 282 22.33 2.34 -5.81
C THR A 282 21.80 3.03 -7.06
N PRO A 283 20.48 3.31 -7.14
CA PRO A 283 19.95 4.18 -8.17
C PRO A 283 20.68 5.53 -8.15
N GLY A 284 20.81 6.17 -9.31
CA GLY A 284 21.45 7.48 -9.44
C GLY A 284 20.61 8.61 -8.83
N ALA A 285 20.70 9.81 -9.40
CA ALA A 285 19.84 10.93 -8.99
C ALA A 285 18.36 10.52 -9.00
N GLY A 286 17.64 10.82 -7.90
CA GLY A 286 16.24 10.42 -7.72
C GLY A 286 16.03 9.04 -7.08
N ALA A 287 17.05 8.45 -6.45
CA ALA A 287 16.94 7.19 -5.74
C ALA A 287 15.86 7.21 -4.65
N THR A 288 15.12 6.10 -4.52
CA THR A 288 14.15 5.94 -3.43
C THR A 288 14.89 5.79 -2.10
N SER A 289 14.57 6.66 -1.13
CA SER A 289 15.06 6.55 0.24
C SER A 289 13.96 6.10 1.20
N LEU A 290 14.35 5.26 2.16
CA LEU A 290 13.54 4.86 3.31
C LEU A 290 14.20 5.50 4.53
N THR A 291 13.50 6.42 5.18
CA THR A 291 14.05 7.21 6.30
C THR A 291 13.38 6.80 7.60
N LEU A 292 14.17 6.51 8.62
CA LEU A 292 13.70 6.21 9.97
C LEU A 292 14.06 7.33 10.93
N LYS A 293 13.09 7.83 11.69
CA LYS A 293 13.33 8.80 12.77
C LYS A 293 13.53 8.08 14.09
N GLY A 294 14.54 8.47 14.84
CA GLY A 294 14.85 7.87 16.12
C GLY A 294 15.88 8.67 16.91
N LYS A 295 16.47 8.01 17.90
CA LYS A 295 17.49 8.55 18.78
C LYS A 295 18.73 7.69 18.69
N TYR A 296 19.89 8.33 18.61
CA TYR A 296 21.16 7.65 18.74
C TYR A 296 21.58 7.61 20.21
N ALA A 297 22.21 6.53 20.64
CA ALA A 297 22.83 6.39 21.94
C ALA A 297 24.23 5.80 21.73
N GLY A 298 25.27 6.53 22.11
CA GLY A 298 26.65 6.06 22.06
C GLY A 298 27.18 5.77 23.46
N VAL A 299 27.79 4.60 23.67
CA VAL A 299 28.59 4.31 24.87
C VAL A 299 30.03 4.08 24.44
N LEU A 300 30.93 4.94 24.90
CA LEU A 300 32.36 4.82 24.68
C LEU A 300 33.01 4.12 25.88
N GLY A 301 33.52 2.91 25.65
CA GLY A 301 34.48 2.24 26.54
C GLY A 301 35.92 2.59 26.18
N SER A 302 36.89 2.07 26.93
CA SER A 302 38.32 2.38 26.73
C SER A 302 38.88 2.05 25.33
N THR A 303 38.28 1.08 24.62
CA THR A 303 38.67 0.66 23.25
C THR A 303 37.45 0.24 22.39
N HIS A 304 36.24 0.50 22.87
CA HIS A 304 35.00 0.04 22.23
C HIS A 304 34.03 1.21 22.11
N LEU A 305 33.41 1.39 20.95
CA LEU A 305 32.32 2.32 20.75
C LEU A 305 31.07 1.51 20.42
N GLN A 306 30.08 1.52 21.31
CA GLN A 306 28.77 0.95 21.01
C GLN A 306 27.83 2.07 20.59
N VAL A 307 27.25 1.98 19.39
CA VAL A 307 26.24 2.93 18.92
C VAL A 307 24.92 2.19 18.77
N GLY A 308 23.94 2.55 19.57
CA GLY A 308 22.55 2.14 19.39
C GLY A 308 21.77 3.19 18.63
N PHE A 309 20.89 2.77 17.73
CA PHE A 309 19.79 3.57 17.22
C PHE A 309 18.48 3.02 17.74
N GLN A 310 17.72 3.84 18.46
CA GLN A 310 16.43 3.50 18.99
C GLN A 310 15.35 4.25 18.23
N PHE A 311 14.29 3.57 17.81
CA PHE A 311 13.14 4.21 17.18
C PHE A 311 11.83 3.66 17.73
N GLU A 312 10.78 4.47 17.63
CA GLU A 312 9.43 4.05 18.00
C GLU A 312 8.62 3.82 16.73
N GLN A 313 7.82 2.75 16.76
CA GLN A 313 6.85 2.44 15.71
C GLN A 313 5.47 2.26 16.31
N VAL A 314 4.46 2.83 15.66
CA VAL A 314 3.06 2.62 16.03
C VAL A 314 2.54 1.35 15.34
N ARG A 315 1.97 0.44 16.14
CA ARG A 315 1.29 -0.78 15.70
C ARG A 315 -0.13 -0.77 16.27
N GLY A 316 -1.11 -0.37 15.45
CA GLY A 316 -2.48 -0.16 15.90
C GLY A 316 -2.54 0.96 16.95
N ALA A 317 -3.07 0.67 18.14
CA ALA A 317 -3.13 1.61 19.25
C ALA A 317 -1.85 1.62 20.13
N ASN A 318 -0.89 0.72 19.86
CA ASN A 318 0.30 0.56 20.69
C ASN A 318 1.53 1.20 20.04
N SER A 319 2.45 1.70 20.86
CA SER A 319 3.80 2.10 20.40
C SER A 319 4.82 1.07 20.86
N ILE A 320 5.70 0.65 19.94
CA ILE A 320 6.75 -0.33 20.18
C ILE A 320 8.09 0.37 19.98
N THR A 321 8.95 0.31 20.99
CA THR A 321 10.34 0.78 20.89
C THR A 321 11.23 -0.34 20.34
N ARG A 322 12.00 -0.04 19.29
CA ARG A 322 12.98 -0.91 18.67
C ARG A 322 14.38 -0.31 18.82
N LYS A 323 15.37 -1.17 18.99
CA LYS A 323 16.79 -0.80 19.10
C LYS A 323 17.58 -1.57 18.04
N ILE A 324 18.46 -0.86 17.35
CA ILE A 324 19.47 -1.39 16.43
C ILE A 324 20.82 -1.08 17.06
N GLY A 325 21.57 -2.10 17.44
CA GLY A 325 22.93 -1.93 17.96
C GLY A 325 23.97 -2.07 16.85
N PHE A 326 25.00 -1.23 16.90
CA PHE A 326 26.24 -1.36 16.17
C PHE A 326 27.38 -1.38 17.19
N ASP A 327 28.16 -2.44 17.19
CA ASP A 327 29.33 -2.59 18.04
C ASP A 327 30.59 -2.27 17.24
N GLY A 328 31.28 -1.20 17.63
CA GLY A 328 32.55 -0.76 17.08
C GLY A 328 33.71 -1.18 17.98
N LYS A 329 34.73 -1.87 17.44
CA LYS A 329 36.03 -1.99 18.12
C LYS A 329 37.03 -1.03 17.52
N LEU A 330 37.65 -0.20 18.38
CA LEU A 330 38.82 0.57 18.02
C LEU A 330 40.05 -0.31 18.24
N SER A 331 40.77 -0.62 17.17
CA SER A 331 42.06 -1.29 17.27
C SER A 331 43.18 -0.37 16.78
N TRP A 332 44.27 -0.37 17.56
CA TRP A 332 45.51 0.33 17.24
C TRP A 332 46.60 -0.71 17.07
N ASP A 333 47.20 -0.76 15.89
CA ASP A 333 48.17 -1.78 15.48
C ASP A 333 49.62 -1.46 15.85
N GLY A 334 49.83 -0.52 16.76
CA GLY A 334 51.16 -0.17 17.25
C GLY A 334 51.89 0.91 16.45
N GLY A 335 51.17 1.72 15.66
CA GLY A 335 51.67 3.06 15.32
C GLY A 335 51.39 3.60 13.93
N THR A 336 50.65 2.91 13.06
CA THR A 336 50.43 3.39 11.67
C THR A 336 48.98 3.48 11.24
N THR A 337 48.08 2.76 11.92
CA THR A 337 46.70 2.63 11.44
C THR A 337 45.71 2.61 12.61
N ILE A 338 44.58 3.27 12.41
CA ILE A 338 43.42 3.17 13.30
C ILE A 338 42.33 2.42 12.53
N THR A 339 41.89 1.28 13.05
CA THR A 339 40.81 0.50 12.45
C THR A 339 39.57 0.50 13.34
N PHE A 340 38.44 0.86 12.75
CA PHE A 340 37.11 0.77 13.35
C PHE A 340 36.35 -0.39 12.71
N ASP A 341 36.10 -1.44 13.47
CA ASP A 341 35.31 -2.59 13.02
C ASP A 341 33.89 -2.50 13.55
N PHE A 342 32.91 -2.29 12.68
CA PHE A 342 31.48 -2.30 13.03
C PHE A 342 30.87 -3.67 12.81
N ALA A 343 30.34 -4.29 13.86
CA ALA A 343 29.51 -5.48 13.78
C ALA A 343 28.08 -5.15 14.24
N LYS A 344 27.07 -5.65 13.53
CA LYS A 344 25.71 -5.69 14.03
C LYS A 344 25.52 -7.04 14.70
N ASP A 345 25.51 -7.03 16.02
CA ASP A 345 25.55 -8.21 16.88
C ASP A 345 26.89 -8.97 16.84
N THR A 346 27.23 -9.62 17.95
CA THR A 346 28.56 -10.20 18.25
C THR A 346 29.01 -11.34 17.30
N ALA A 347 28.22 -11.67 16.27
CA ALA A 347 28.47 -12.72 15.31
C ALA A 347 29.01 -12.18 13.95
N ALA A 348 30.33 -11.92 13.92
CA ALA A 348 31.24 -12.17 12.80
C ALA A 348 30.98 -11.56 11.38
N LYS A 349 30.31 -10.41 11.25
CA LYS A 349 30.40 -9.59 10.02
C LYS A 349 30.78 -8.16 10.34
N SER A 350 32.08 -7.88 10.30
CA SER A 350 32.66 -6.57 10.51
C SER A 350 32.71 -5.77 9.20
N THR A 351 32.18 -4.55 9.22
CA THR A 351 32.57 -3.52 8.25
C THR A 351 33.72 -2.74 8.87
N SER A 352 34.89 -2.74 8.26
CA SER A 352 36.06 -2.03 8.78
C SER A 352 36.26 -0.69 8.07
N ILE A 353 36.52 0.37 8.84
CA ILE A 353 37.06 1.64 8.35
C ILE A 353 38.50 1.73 8.87
N THR A 354 39.46 1.69 7.96
CA THR A 354 40.89 1.79 8.28
C THR A 354 41.39 3.16 7.86
N ILE A 355 41.86 3.94 8.83
CA ILE A 355 42.47 5.26 8.60
C ILE A 355 43.97 5.10 8.79
N SER A 356 44.73 5.28 7.72
CA SER A 356 46.19 5.36 7.79
C SER A 356 46.59 6.72 8.35
N LEU A 357 47.53 6.75 9.29
CA LEU A 357 48.10 7.99 9.82
C LEU A 357 48.86 8.78 8.73
N ALA A 358 49.32 8.09 7.66
CA ALA A 358 49.97 8.73 6.51
C ALA A 358 48.98 9.49 5.60
N ASP A 359 47.67 9.21 5.70
CA ASP A 359 46.62 9.87 4.92
C ASP A 359 46.07 11.13 5.61
N ILE A 360 46.52 11.41 6.84
CA ILE A 360 46.28 12.67 7.54
C ILE A 360 47.26 13.72 6.99
N LYS A 361 46.92 14.32 5.84
CA LYS A 361 47.70 15.42 5.26
C LYS A 361 47.14 16.77 5.68
N LEU A 362 47.86 17.48 6.55
CA LEU A 362 47.61 18.89 6.85
C LEU A 362 48.15 19.74 5.66
N GLY A 363 47.27 20.03 4.70
CA GLY A 363 47.55 20.86 3.53
C GLY A 363 46.29 21.63 3.09
N ALA A 364 46.43 22.57 2.15
CA ALA A 364 45.50 23.67 1.89
C ALA A 364 44.04 23.33 1.44
N ALA A 365 43.66 22.05 1.38
CA ALA A 365 42.27 21.61 1.31
C ALA A 365 41.91 20.91 2.62
N ARG A 366 40.91 21.43 3.36
CA ARG A 366 40.57 20.97 4.71
C ARG A 366 39.52 19.85 4.66
N GLY A 367 39.92 18.65 5.06
CA GLY A 367 39.02 17.72 5.75
C GLY A 367 39.23 17.89 7.24
N ASP A 368 38.22 18.38 7.96
CA ASP A 368 38.26 18.45 9.44
C ASP A 368 37.65 17.15 9.98
N ALA A 369 38.48 16.12 10.14
CA ALA A 369 38.22 15.06 11.10
C ALA A 369 38.90 15.47 12.40
N ARG A 370 38.18 16.18 13.28
CA ARG A 370 38.67 16.43 14.62
C ARG A 370 38.42 15.19 15.46
N LEU A 371 39.49 14.45 15.69
CA LEU A 371 39.58 13.39 16.68
C LEU A 371 40.32 13.96 17.90
N ASN A 372 39.59 14.44 18.90
CA ASN A 372 40.19 14.84 20.17
C ASN A 372 40.29 13.60 21.06
N ILE A 373 41.52 13.17 21.32
CA ILE A 373 41.83 12.10 22.27
C ILE A 373 42.31 12.76 23.55
N THR A 374 41.49 12.72 24.60
CA THR A 374 41.90 13.21 25.92
C THR A 374 42.53 12.07 26.68
N ALA A 375 43.82 12.15 26.97
CA ALA A 375 44.55 11.15 27.75
C ALA A 375 44.93 11.67 29.13
N ALA A 376 44.73 10.84 30.16
CA ALA A 376 45.26 11.06 31.50
C ALA A 376 46.14 9.86 31.88
N ASN A 377 47.38 10.10 32.30
CA ASN A 377 48.34 9.06 32.69
C ASN A 377 48.53 7.95 31.63
N GLY A 378 48.58 8.33 30.35
CA GLY A 378 48.78 7.38 29.24
C GLY A 378 47.56 6.50 28.92
N LYS A 379 46.42 6.73 29.56
CA LYS A 379 45.14 6.07 29.24
C LYS A 379 44.22 7.06 28.54
N VAL A 380 43.58 6.61 27.47
CA VAL A 380 42.53 7.38 26.79
C VAL A 380 41.32 7.48 27.73
N THR A 381 40.95 8.70 28.07
CA THR A 381 39.84 9.03 29.00
C THR A 381 38.63 9.66 28.30
N GLY A 382 38.78 10.05 27.02
CA GLY A 382 37.68 10.53 26.21
C GLY A 382 38.07 10.58 24.73
N VAL A 383 37.11 10.29 23.86
CA VAL A 383 37.23 10.45 22.41
C VAL A 383 36.04 11.27 21.93
N GLU A 384 36.32 12.39 21.30
CA GLU A 384 35.33 13.20 20.59
C GLU A 384 35.68 13.17 19.10
N ALA A 385 34.75 12.66 18.29
CA ALA A 385 34.90 12.59 16.83
C ALA A 385 33.79 13.42 16.18
N LEU A 386 34.18 14.48 15.47
CA LEU A 386 33.28 15.25 14.61
C LEU A 386 33.58 14.91 13.15
N PHE A 387 32.58 14.41 12.43
CA PHE A 387 32.63 14.19 10.99
C PHE A 387 31.94 15.36 10.29
N GLY A 388 32.71 16.27 9.69
CA GLY A 388 32.19 17.37 8.88
C GLY A 388 32.78 17.33 7.48
N PHE A 389 31.93 17.32 6.45
CA PHE A 389 32.33 17.59 5.07
C PHE A 389 31.72 18.92 4.64
N SER A 390 32.54 19.88 4.19
CA SER A 390 32.10 21.10 3.50
C SER A 390 32.81 21.21 2.16
N PHE A 391 32.07 21.57 1.11
CA PHE A 391 32.61 21.79 -0.22
C PHE A 391 33.09 23.23 -0.38
#